data_AF-A0A844MUE1-F1
#
_entry.id   AF-A0A844MUE1-F1
#
_cell.length_a   1.000
_cell.length_b   1.000
_cell.length_c   1.000
_cell.angle_alpha   90.00
_cell.angle_beta   90.00
_cell.angle_gamma   90.00
#
_symmetry.space_group_name_H-M   'P 1'
#
loop_
_entity.id
_entity.type
_entity.pdbx_description
1 polymer ?
#
loop_
_entity_poly.entity_id
_entity_poly.type
_entity_poly.pdbx_seq_one_letter_code
_entity_poly.pdbx_strand_id
1 'polypeptide(L)'
;MFKSVIISSLLIATASLNIFSCITVTAQEPPANTYKDGFWQPVARLNSKIPITILIINKADFSIDYGITDAKVKQSLIRPKQNVTLKNLKYPLQLVIYPDYNIAGSANYFLQYTVRLKGQIVEVTVEEADNSNESHRALDIQETGAIYLY
;
A
#
# COMPACT_ATOMS: atom_id res chain seq x y z
N MET A 1 60.05 59.70 -24.09
CA MET A 1 59.80 59.89 -22.64
C MET A 1 58.33 59.58 -22.38
N PHE A 2 58.07 58.59 -21.53
CA PHE A 2 56.75 58.08 -21.18
C PHE A 2 55.92 59.09 -20.37
N LYS A 3 54.62 59.17 -20.66
CA LYS A 3 53.58 59.62 -19.72
C LYS A 3 52.29 58.82 -19.93
N SER A 4 51.98 57.99 -18.92
CA SER A 4 50.69 57.67 -18.26
C SER A 4 49.42 58.44 -18.72
N VAL A 5 48.16 57.95 -18.65
CA VAL A 5 47.50 56.84 -17.92
C VAL A 5 46.05 56.66 -18.45
N ILE A 6 45.59 55.39 -18.50
CA ILE A 6 44.25 54.76 -18.29
C ILE A 6 42.96 55.59 -18.53
N ILE A 7 41.94 54.97 -19.18
CA ILE A 7 40.53 54.88 -18.72
C ILE A 7 39.65 54.08 -19.74
N SER A 8 38.73 53.29 -19.19
CA SER A 8 37.51 52.68 -19.77
C SER A 8 37.61 51.22 -20.23
N SER A 9 36.66 50.34 -19.93
CA SER A 9 35.58 50.27 -18.93
C SER A 9 35.06 48.84 -19.03
N LEU A 10 34.96 48.16 -17.91
CA LEU A 10 34.48 46.78 -17.78
C LEU A 10 32.94 46.79 -17.77
N LEU A 11 32.30 46.33 -18.85
CA LEU A 11 30.85 46.09 -18.89
C LEU A 11 30.56 44.64 -18.47
N ILE A 12 30.37 44.41 -17.17
CA ILE A 12 29.75 43.18 -16.68
C ILE A 12 28.24 43.39 -16.79
N ALA A 13 27.62 42.79 -17.80
CA ALA A 13 26.17 42.71 -17.91
C ALA A 13 25.66 41.67 -16.90
N THR A 14 25.12 42.14 -15.78
CA THR A 14 24.37 41.31 -14.83
C THR A 14 23.01 40.96 -15.42
N ALA A 15 22.86 39.73 -15.91
CA ALA A 15 21.56 39.17 -16.27
C ALA A 15 20.83 38.70 -15.00
N SER A 16 19.81 39.45 -14.60
CA SER A 16 18.91 39.09 -13.50
C SER A 16 18.00 37.93 -13.93
N LEU A 17 18.37 36.69 -13.61
CA LEU A 17 17.45 35.54 -13.71
C LEU A 17 16.43 35.65 -12.58
N ASN A 18 15.20 36.02 -12.90
CA ASN A 18 14.07 35.91 -11.99
C ASN A 18 13.76 34.42 -11.79
N ILE A 19 14.19 33.89 -10.65
CA ILE A 19 13.83 32.54 -10.20
C ILE A 19 12.36 32.60 -9.79
N PHE A 20 11.46 32.22 -10.69
CA PHE A 20 10.09 31.88 -10.32
C PHE A 20 10.15 30.58 -9.52
N SER A 21 10.18 30.71 -8.20
CA SER A 21 9.98 29.57 -7.30
C SER A 21 8.58 29.01 -7.55
N CYS A 22 8.52 27.88 -8.24
CA CYS A 22 7.30 27.10 -8.38
C CYS A 22 6.97 26.52 -7.01
N ILE A 23 6.05 27.15 -6.30
CA ILE A 23 5.59 26.69 -4.99
C ILE A 23 4.68 25.49 -5.26
N THR A 24 5.16 24.28 -4.97
CA THR A 24 4.33 23.08 -4.97
C THR A 24 3.38 23.15 -3.78
N VAL A 25 2.15 23.64 -4.00
CA VAL A 25 1.07 23.52 -3.03
C VAL A 25 0.54 22.09 -3.10
N THR A 26 0.95 21.24 -2.15
CA THR A 26 0.26 19.97 -1.89
C THR A 26 -1.04 20.30 -1.19
N ALA A 27 -2.14 20.44 -1.94
CA ALA A 27 -3.47 20.49 -1.35
C ALA A 27 -3.79 19.10 -0.78
N GLN A 28 -3.49 18.90 0.51
CA GLN A 28 -4.14 17.84 1.29
C GLN A 28 -5.44 18.44 1.81
N GLU A 29 -6.55 18.16 1.13
CA GLU A 29 -7.86 18.42 1.72
C GLU A 29 -7.98 17.61 3.00
N PRO A 30 -8.27 18.23 4.15
CA PRO A 30 -8.50 17.48 5.37
C PRO A 30 -9.71 16.55 5.16
N PRO A 31 -9.72 15.36 5.79
CA PRO A 31 -10.88 14.47 5.72
C PRO A 31 -12.15 15.24 6.08
N ALA A 32 -13.24 14.97 5.35
CA ALA A 32 -14.54 15.59 5.65
C ALA A 32 -14.88 15.39 7.14
N ASN A 33 -15.50 16.38 7.78
CA ASN A 33 -15.87 16.30 9.21
C ASN A 33 -16.80 15.11 9.56
N THR A 34 -17.41 14.49 8.56
CA THR A 34 -18.23 13.27 8.67
C THR A 34 -17.42 11.97 8.56
N TYR A 35 -16.10 12.06 8.35
CA TYR A 35 -15.21 10.91 8.26
C TYR A 35 -15.14 10.18 9.61
N LYS A 36 -15.38 8.88 9.57
CA LYS A 36 -15.19 7.97 10.71
C LYS A 36 -14.53 6.71 10.18
N ASP A 37 -13.37 6.37 10.71
CA ASP A 37 -12.70 5.12 10.39
C ASP A 37 -13.64 3.92 10.62
N GLY A 38 -13.58 2.94 9.73
CA GLY A 38 -14.32 1.69 9.88
C GLY A 38 -14.39 0.87 8.59
N PHE A 39 -14.97 -0.33 8.71
CA PHE A 39 -15.10 -1.33 7.64
C PHE A 39 -15.82 -0.83 6.37
N TRP A 40 -16.58 0.27 6.47
CA TRP A 40 -17.29 0.88 5.34
C TRP A 40 -16.38 1.74 4.44
N GLN A 41 -15.15 2.01 4.85
CA GLN A 41 -14.20 2.83 4.10
C GLN A 41 -13.13 1.98 3.41
N PRO A 42 -12.76 2.32 2.16
CA PRO A 42 -11.68 1.63 1.49
C PRO A 42 -10.34 2.00 2.13
N VAL A 43 -9.55 0.99 2.50
CA VAL A 43 -8.18 1.18 3.03
C VAL A 43 -7.19 1.58 1.95
N ALA A 44 -7.51 1.29 0.69
CA ALA A 44 -6.71 1.66 -0.48
C ALA A 44 -7.54 1.58 -1.77
N ARG A 45 -6.98 2.11 -2.88
CA ARG A 45 -7.59 2.00 -4.21
C ARG A 45 -6.54 1.79 -5.30
N LEU A 46 -6.84 0.91 -6.25
CA LEU A 46 -6.00 0.55 -7.40
C LEU A 46 -6.67 0.90 -8.74
N ASN A 47 -5.91 0.81 -9.83
CA ASN A 47 -6.47 0.88 -11.18
C ASN A 47 -7.11 -0.45 -11.58
N SER A 48 -8.44 -0.50 -11.64
CA SER A 48 -9.18 -1.73 -11.93
C SER A 48 -9.13 -2.21 -13.39
N LYS A 49 -8.53 -1.42 -14.30
CA LYS A 49 -8.45 -1.77 -15.73
C LYS A 49 -7.32 -2.74 -16.07
N ILE A 50 -6.41 -3.01 -15.12
CA ILE A 50 -5.23 -3.84 -15.34
C ILE A 50 -5.09 -4.89 -14.23
N PRO A 51 -4.56 -6.09 -14.52
CA PRO A 51 -4.40 -7.13 -13.52
C PRO A 51 -3.52 -6.70 -12.34
N ILE A 52 -3.70 -7.36 -11.21
CA ILE A 52 -2.97 -7.07 -9.98
C ILE A 52 -2.06 -8.22 -9.54
N THR A 53 -1.17 -7.89 -8.61
CA THR A 53 -0.41 -8.86 -7.83
C THR A 53 -0.73 -8.68 -6.36
N ILE A 54 -0.90 -9.77 -5.62
CA ILE A 54 -1.02 -9.74 -4.16
C ILE A 54 0.22 -10.42 -3.58
N LEU A 55 0.91 -9.75 -2.68
CA LEU A 55 1.99 -10.29 -1.87
C LEU A 55 1.47 -10.46 -0.44
N ILE A 56 1.28 -11.70 0.00
CA ILE A 56 0.88 -12.01 1.37
C ILE A 56 2.16 -12.28 2.17
N ILE A 57 2.36 -11.55 3.27
CA ILE A 57 3.52 -11.64 4.14
C ILE A 57 3.03 -12.13 5.50
N ASN A 58 3.33 -13.38 5.85
CA ASN A 58 3.06 -13.91 7.17
C ASN A 58 4.14 -13.43 8.14
N LYS A 59 3.79 -12.52 9.05
CA LYS A 59 4.65 -12.10 10.15
C LYS A 59 4.25 -12.73 11.50
N ALA A 60 3.17 -13.50 11.57
CA ALA A 60 2.85 -14.27 12.76
C ALA A 60 3.93 -15.34 13.02
N ASP A 61 3.95 -15.86 14.24
CA ASP A 61 4.85 -16.95 14.65
C ASP A 61 4.26 -18.35 14.37
N PHE A 62 3.09 -18.40 13.71
CA PHE A 62 2.41 -19.63 13.30
C PHE A 62 2.05 -19.63 11.81
N SER A 63 1.75 -20.80 11.26
CA SER A 63 1.36 -20.94 9.85
C SER A 63 -0.06 -20.41 9.62
N ILE A 64 -0.28 -19.79 8.47
CA ILE A 64 -1.58 -19.30 8.03
C ILE A 64 -1.97 -19.97 6.70
N ASP A 65 -3.26 -20.20 6.49
CA ASP A 65 -3.83 -20.60 5.22
C ASP A 65 -4.49 -19.41 4.53
N TYR A 66 -4.56 -19.45 3.20
CA TYR A 66 -5.33 -18.46 2.44
C TYR A 66 -6.17 -19.10 1.33
N GLY A 67 -7.31 -18.49 1.04
CA GLY A 67 -8.17 -18.79 -0.09
C GLY A 67 -8.53 -17.52 -0.85
N ILE A 68 -8.73 -17.63 -2.16
CA ILE A 68 -9.14 -16.50 -3.01
C ILE A 68 -10.25 -16.94 -3.97
N THR A 69 -11.10 -16.02 -4.38
CA THR A 69 -12.20 -16.27 -5.33
C THR A 69 -11.75 -16.63 -6.76
N ASP A 70 -10.45 -16.57 -7.07
CA ASP A 70 -9.90 -17.05 -8.34
C ASP A 70 -9.68 -18.58 -8.27
N ALA A 71 -10.55 -19.34 -8.93
CA ALA A 71 -10.51 -20.80 -8.95
C ALA A 71 -9.20 -21.42 -9.49
N LYS A 72 -8.35 -20.64 -10.18
CA LYS A 72 -7.04 -21.10 -10.65
C LYS A 72 -6.00 -21.11 -9.54
N VAL A 73 -6.20 -20.30 -8.50
CA VAL A 73 -5.31 -20.24 -7.34
C VAL A 73 -5.77 -21.28 -6.34
N LYS A 74 -4.93 -22.28 -6.11
CA LYS A 74 -5.18 -23.26 -5.05
C LYS A 74 -4.87 -22.63 -3.70
N GLN A 75 -5.72 -22.89 -2.72
CA GLN A 75 -5.41 -22.62 -1.32
C GLN A 75 -4.06 -23.22 -0.95
N SER A 76 -3.30 -22.50 -0.14
CA SER A 76 -1.99 -22.96 0.30
C SER A 76 -1.63 -22.41 1.68
N LEU A 77 -0.78 -23.17 2.36
CA LEU A 77 -0.21 -22.84 3.66
C LEU A 77 0.98 -21.89 3.48
N ILE A 78 1.05 -20.85 4.30
CA ILE A 78 2.18 -19.93 4.42
C ILE A 78 2.79 -20.12 5.81
N ARG A 79 4.00 -20.68 5.86
CA ARG A 79 4.74 -20.89 7.11
C ARG A 79 5.09 -19.55 7.81
N PRO A 80 5.43 -19.59 9.12
CA PRO A 80 5.87 -18.40 9.85
C PRO A 80 6.98 -17.65 9.12
N LYS A 81 6.90 -16.31 9.11
CA LYS A 81 7.88 -15.41 8.48
C LYS A 81 8.09 -15.62 6.98
N GLN A 82 7.23 -16.38 6.31
CA GLN A 82 7.26 -16.59 4.87
C GLN A 82 6.25 -15.71 4.13
N ASN A 83 6.37 -15.68 2.81
CA ASN A 83 5.47 -14.93 1.95
C ASN A 83 5.08 -15.74 0.71
N VAL A 84 3.97 -15.36 0.09
CA VAL A 84 3.51 -15.89 -1.18
C VAL A 84 3.08 -14.75 -2.10
N THR A 85 3.35 -14.90 -3.39
CA THR A 85 2.95 -13.92 -4.41
C THR A 85 1.94 -14.53 -5.36
N LEU A 86 0.77 -13.91 -5.45
CA LEU A 86 -0.31 -14.26 -6.37
C LEU A 86 -0.31 -13.23 -7.51
N LYS A 87 -0.19 -13.67 -8.75
CA LYS A 87 0.01 -12.80 -9.93
C LYS A 87 -1.15 -12.89 -10.90
N ASN A 88 -1.29 -11.85 -11.74
CA ASN A 88 -2.28 -11.77 -12.83
C ASN A 88 -3.73 -11.94 -12.35
N LEU A 89 -4.01 -11.47 -11.14
CA LEU A 89 -5.34 -11.53 -10.56
C LEU A 89 -6.24 -10.47 -11.19
N LYS A 90 -7.51 -10.81 -11.36
CA LYS A 90 -8.53 -9.93 -11.93
C LYS A 90 -9.53 -9.51 -10.85
N TYR A 91 -10.16 -8.37 -11.09
CA TYR A 91 -11.25 -7.86 -10.27
C TYR A 91 -12.60 -8.52 -10.68
N PRO A 92 -13.58 -8.56 -9.77
CA PRO A 92 -13.42 -8.40 -8.33
C PRO A 92 -12.75 -9.66 -7.73
N LEU A 93 -12.13 -9.51 -6.56
CA LEU A 93 -11.61 -10.67 -5.83
C LEU A 93 -11.77 -10.50 -4.33
N GLN A 94 -11.99 -11.63 -3.66
CA GLN A 94 -11.94 -11.71 -2.20
C GLN A 94 -10.83 -12.66 -1.80
N LEU A 95 -9.99 -12.22 -0.86
CA LEU A 95 -8.93 -12.98 -0.22
C LEU A 95 -9.33 -13.23 1.23
N VAL A 96 -9.36 -14.49 1.64
CA VAL A 96 -9.59 -14.90 3.03
C VAL A 96 -8.29 -15.51 3.55
N ILE A 97 -7.90 -15.13 4.76
CA ILE A 97 -6.71 -15.65 5.43
C ILE A 97 -7.12 -16.11 6.83
N TYR A 98 -6.60 -17.24 7.27
CA TYR A 98 -6.92 -17.80 8.59
C TYR A 98 -5.73 -18.55 9.19
N PRO A 99 -5.67 -18.69 10.52
CA PRO A 99 -4.68 -19.55 11.16
C PRO A 99 -4.82 -20.99 10.65
N ASP A 100 -3.70 -21.69 10.45
CA ASP A 100 -3.72 -23.11 10.07
C ASP A 100 -4.54 -23.92 11.07
N TYR A 101 -5.58 -24.59 10.57
CA TYR A 101 -6.53 -25.34 11.39
C TYR A 101 -5.89 -26.53 12.10
N ASN A 102 -4.71 -26.99 11.64
CA ASN A 102 -3.97 -28.09 12.27
C ASN A 102 -3.21 -27.64 13.54
N ILE A 103 -3.14 -26.34 13.81
CA ILE A 103 -2.50 -25.82 15.02
C ILE A 103 -3.48 -25.92 16.19
N ALA A 104 -3.04 -26.53 17.29
CA ALA A 104 -3.84 -26.65 18.50
C ALA A 104 -4.23 -25.27 19.03
N GLY A 105 -5.53 -25.05 19.24
CA GLY A 105 -6.05 -23.76 19.70
C GLY A 105 -6.15 -22.67 18.62
N SER A 106 -6.01 -23.03 17.33
CA SER A 106 -6.09 -22.08 16.19
C SER A 106 -7.34 -21.19 16.18
N ALA A 107 -8.46 -21.68 16.73
CA ALA A 107 -9.69 -20.91 16.88
C ALA A 107 -9.55 -19.65 17.75
N ASN A 108 -8.52 -19.60 18.62
CA ASN A 108 -8.23 -18.47 19.48
C ASN A 108 -7.23 -17.48 18.87
N TYR A 109 -6.71 -17.76 17.67
CA TYR A 109 -5.81 -16.84 16.99
C TYR A 109 -6.60 -15.83 16.17
N PHE A 110 -6.33 -14.56 16.47
CA PHE A 110 -6.85 -13.41 15.75
C PHE A 110 -5.77 -12.89 14.81
N LEU A 111 -6.16 -12.47 13.62
CA LEU A 111 -5.23 -11.98 12.62
C LEU A 111 -5.56 -10.54 12.30
N GLN A 112 -4.57 -9.66 12.32
CA GLN A 112 -4.70 -8.29 11.81
C GLN A 112 -3.98 -8.18 10.47
N TYR A 113 -4.55 -7.38 9.58
CA TYR A 113 -4.02 -7.14 8.24
C TYR A 113 -3.62 -5.68 8.10
N THR A 114 -2.41 -5.45 7.60
CA THR A 114 -1.99 -4.13 7.12
C THR A 114 -1.82 -4.20 5.60
N VAL A 115 -2.49 -3.28 4.89
CA VAL A 115 -2.41 -3.18 3.43
C VAL A 115 -1.52 -2.02 3.02
N ARG A 116 -0.59 -2.27 2.10
CA ARG A 116 0.21 -1.24 1.42
C ARG A 116 0.18 -1.45 -0.08
N LEU A 117 0.18 -0.35 -0.84
CA LEU A 117 0.25 -0.40 -2.29
C LEU A 117 1.64 -0.04 -2.79
N LYS A 118 2.14 -0.82 -3.75
CA LYS A 118 3.34 -0.52 -4.55
C LYS A 118 3.00 -0.67 -6.03
N GLY A 119 2.49 0.39 -6.64
CA GLY A 119 1.91 0.32 -7.98
C GLY A 119 0.67 -0.60 -7.98
N GLN A 120 0.64 -1.61 -8.86
CA GLN A 120 -0.40 -2.65 -8.90
C GLN A 120 -0.15 -3.86 -7.99
N ILE A 121 0.76 -3.72 -7.02
CA ILE A 121 1.04 -4.74 -6.01
C ILE A 121 0.32 -4.36 -4.72
N VAL A 122 -0.54 -5.25 -4.24
CA VAL A 122 -1.14 -5.19 -2.90
C VAL A 122 -0.26 -6.00 -1.96
N GLU A 123 0.46 -5.34 -1.07
CA GLU A 123 1.15 -6.00 0.03
C GLU A 123 0.20 -6.15 1.21
N VAL A 124 -0.09 -7.39 1.59
CA VAL A 124 -0.90 -7.75 2.76
C VAL A 124 0.03 -8.32 3.81
N THR A 125 0.32 -7.53 4.84
CA THR A 125 1.08 -8.00 6.01
C THR A 125 0.09 -8.57 7.02
N VAL A 126 0.29 -9.84 7.40
CA VAL A 126 -0.55 -10.57 8.35
C VAL A 126 0.22 -10.77 9.65
N GLU A 127 -0.32 -10.26 10.75
CA GLU A 127 0.23 -10.37 12.10
C GLU A 127 -0.83 -10.98 13.03
N GLU A 128 -0.40 -11.55 14.15
CA GLU A 128 -1.33 -11.92 15.22
C GLU A 128 -1.90 -10.64 15.85
N ALA A 129 -3.21 -10.63 16.08
CA ALA A 129 -3.89 -9.54 16.78
C ALA A 129 -4.09 -9.89 18.25
N ASP A 130 -4.06 -8.88 19.12
CA ASP A 130 -4.18 -9.09 20.57
C ASP A 130 -5.59 -9.59 20.96
N ASN A 131 -6.60 -9.22 20.19
CA ASN A 131 -7.99 -9.57 20.46
C ASN A 131 -8.84 -9.60 19.18
N SER A 132 -10.07 -10.11 19.31
CA SER A 132 -11.01 -10.27 18.21
C SER A 132 -11.49 -8.97 17.56
N ASN A 133 -11.44 -7.83 18.26
CA ASN A 133 -11.94 -6.55 17.72
C ASN A 133 -11.00 -5.96 16.67
N GLU A 134 -9.74 -6.37 16.70
CA GLU A 134 -8.69 -6.00 15.74
C GLU A 134 -8.52 -7.05 14.64
N SER A 135 -9.29 -8.15 14.73
CA SER A 135 -9.18 -9.24 13.77
C SER A 135 -9.84 -8.88 12.45
N HIS A 136 -9.08 -9.03 11.38
CA HIS A 136 -9.61 -9.18 10.04
C HIS A 136 -9.71 -10.67 9.68
N ARG A 137 -10.65 -10.99 8.80
CA ARG A 137 -10.91 -12.30 8.22
C ARG A 137 -10.81 -12.26 6.70
N ALA A 138 -11.15 -11.12 6.09
CA ALA A 138 -11.15 -11.00 4.64
C ALA A 138 -10.61 -9.65 4.16
N LEU A 139 -10.03 -9.69 2.96
CA LEU A 139 -9.73 -8.54 2.13
C LEU A 139 -10.59 -8.64 0.88
N ASP A 140 -11.40 -7.62 0.62
CA ASP A 140 -12.26 -7.52 -0.55
C ASP A 140 -11.72 -6.45 -1.50
N ILE A 141 -11.52 -6.80 -2.76
CA ILE A 141 -11.14 -5.86 -3.81
C ILE A 141 -12.26 -5.79 -4.83
N GLN A 142 -12.96 -4.67 -4.82
CA GLN A 142 -14.12 -4.45 -5.66
C GLN A 142 -13.75 -4.09 -7.10
N GLU A 143 -14.73 -4.19 -8.01
CA GLU A 143 -14.60 -3.82 -9.43
C GLU A 143 -14.09 -2.39 -9.64
N THR A 144 -14.35 -1.48 -8.70
CA THR A 144 -13.86 -0.09 -8.75
C THR A 144 -12.39 0.07 -8.33
N GLY A 145 -11.72 -1.03 -7.98
CA GLY A 145 -10.37 -1.06 -7.46
C GLY A 145 -10.24 -0.70 -5.98
N ALA A 146 -11.36 -0.40 -5.30
CA ALA A 146 -11.40 -0.16 -3.86
C ALA A 146 -11.09 -1.43 -3.08
N ILE A 147 -10.25 -1.31 -2.05
CA ILE A 147 -9.86 -2.41 -1.16
C ILE A 147 -10.49 -2.17 0.21
N TYR A 148 -11.18 -3.16 0.74
CA TYR A 148 -11.77 -3.16 2.08
C TYR A 148 -11.18 -4.29 2.91
N LEU A 149 -11.12 -4.07 4.22
CA LEU A 149 -10.81 -5.09 5.20
C LEU A 149 -12.07 -5.37 6.00
N TYR A 150 -12.29 -6.64 6.33
CA TYR A 150 -13.38 -7.14 7.18
C TYR A 150 -12.82 -8.12 8.18
#